data_AF-A0A351V6F5-F1
#
_entry.id   AF-A0A351V6F5-F1
#
_cell.length_a   1.000
_cell.length_b   1.000
_cell.length_c   1.000
_cell.angle_alpha   90.00
_cell.angle_beta   90.00
_cell.angle_gamma   90.00
#
_symmetry.space_group_name_H-M   'P 1'
#
loop_
_entity.id
_entity.type
_entity.pdbx_description
1 polymer ?
#
loop_
_entity_poly.entity_id
_entity_poly.type
_entity_poly.pdbx_seq_one_letter_code
_entity_poly.pdbx_strand_id
1 'polypeptide(L)' 'MVKMSKEDREYFAAGVKTANPLELLAAWEFVTVMKKNICKPDYKFMVSHLGQRSERLLRNVVENGSFEDKGGR' A
#
# COMPACT_ATOMS: atom_id res chain seq x y z
N MET A 1 -12.64 -5.57 17.26
CA MET A 1 -12.37 -5.18 15.86
C MET A 1 -11.68 -3.84 15.89
N VAL A 2 -10.47 -3.75 15.36
CA VAL A 2 -9.62 -2.56 15.33
C VAL A 2 -10.17 -1.58 14.30
N LYS A 3 -10.24 -0.31 14.69
CA LYS A 3 -10.58 0.81 13.82
C LYS A 3 -9.38 1.75 13.80
N MET A 4 -8.96 2.13 12.60
CA MET A 4 -7.87 3.08 12.43
C MET A 4 -8.34 4.48 12.84
N SER A 5 -7.50 5.19 13.58
CA SER A 5 -7.65 6.62 13.76
C SER A 5 -7.41 7.36 12.43
N LYS A 6 -7.70 8.66 12.42
CA LYS A 6 -7.35 9.51 11.28
C LYS A 6 -5.84 9.53 11.04
N GLU A 7 -5.06 9.64 12.11
CA GLU A 7 -3.61 9.67 12.07
C GLU A 7 -3.03 8.35 11.53
N ASP A 8 -3.56 7.20 11.95
CA ASP A 8 -3.14 5.89 11.43
C ASP A 8 -3.36 5.78 9.91
N ARG A 9 -4.48 6.32 9.41
CA ARG A 9 -4.80 6.31 7.97
C ARG A 9 -3.85 7.19 7.19
N GLU A 10 -3.54 8.38 7.71
CA GLU A 10 -2.59 9.31 7.09
C GLU A 10 -1.17 8.71 7.05
N TYR A 11 -0.73 8.12 8.17
CA TYR A 11 0.56 7.44 8.26
C TYR A 11 0.65 6.26 7.27
N PHE A 12 -0.39 5.42 7.23
CA PHE A 12 -0.44 4.29 6.30
C PHE A 12 -0.39 4.75 4.84
N ALA A 13 -1.20 5.74 4.46
CA ALA A 13 -1.24 6.25 3.09
C ALA A 13 0.11 6.86 2.68
N ALA A 14 0.77 7.59 3.57
CA ALA A 14 2.09 8.16 3.32
C ALA A 14 3.16 7.07 3.15
N GLY A 15 3.20 6.06 4.03
CA GLY A 15 4.17 4.97 3.97
C GLY A 15 4.01 4.10 2.71
N VAL A 16 2.77 3.72 2.36
CA VAL A 16 2.51 2.89 1.17
C VAL A 16 2.88 3.61 -0.13
N LYS A 17 2.78 4.94 -0.18
CA LYS A 17 3.11 5.72 -1.39
C LYS A 17 4.56 5.55 -1.82
N THR A 18 5.48 5.34 -0.88
CA THR A 18 6.92 5.21 -1.12
C THR A 18 7.42 3.77 -0.97
N ALA A 19 6.55 2.83 -0.59
CA ALA A 19 6.95 1.45 -0.37
C ALA A 19 7.62 0.84 -1.61
N ASN A 20 8.78 0.21 -1.42
CA ASN A 20 9.44 -0.60 -2.43
C ASN A 20 8.71 -1.95 -2.60
N PRO A 21 9.04 -2.77 -3.61
CA PRO A 21 8.34 -4.03 -3.84
C PRO A 21 8.31 -4.99 -2.65
N LEU A 22 9.40 -5.09 -1.89
CA LEU A 22 9.49 -6.00 -0.73
C LEU A 22 8.63 -5.49 0.44
N GLU A 23 8.68 -4.20 0.71
CA GLU A 23 7.83 -3.55 1.72
C GLU A 23 6.34 -3.70 1.37
N LEU A 24 6.01 -3.57 0.09
CA LEU A 24 4.64 -3.72 -0.39
C LEU A 24 4.13 -5.15 -0.22
N LEU A 25 4.96 -6.16 -0.49
CA LEU A 25 4.61 -7.56 -0.25
C LEU A 25 4.38 -7.84 1.23
N ALA A 26 5.26 -7.36 2.11
CA ALA A 26 5.10 -7.49 3.56
C ALA A 26 3.81 -6.80 4.05
N ALA A 27 3.49 -5.62 3.52
CA ALA A 27 2.26 -4.90 3.85
C ALA A 27 1.00 -5.66 3.38
N TRP A 28 1.05 -6.28 2.19
CA TRP A 28 -0.04 -7.15 1.71
C TRP A 28 -0.27 -8.34 2.64
N GLU A 29 0.80 -9.05 3.01
CA GLU A 29 0.72 -10.18 3.92
C GLU A 29 0.09 -9.78 5.26
N PHE A 30 0.58 -8.69 5.86
CA PHE A 30 0.03 -8.15 7.10
C PHE A 30 -1.48 -7.84 6.99
N VAL A 31 -1.89 -7.10 5.95
CA VAL A 31 -3.30 -6.72 5.77
C VAL A 31 -4.19 -7.94 5.56
N THR A 32 -3.72 -8.93 4.81
CA THR A 32 -4.46 -10.18 4.59
C THR A 32 -4.63 -10.97 5.89
N VAL A 33 -3.58 -11.12 6.69
CA VAL A 33 -3.64 -11.80 8.00
C VAL A 33 -4.60 -11.07 8.95
N MET A 34 -4.55 -9.73 8.97
CA MET A 34 -5.36 -8.90 9.87
C MET A 34 -6.80 -8.66 9.40
N LYS A 35 -7.23 -9.22 8.26
CA LYS A 35 -8.55 -8.99 7.67
C LYS A 35 -9.73 -9.20 8.63
N LYS A 36 -9.65 -10.20 9.51
CA LYS A 36 -10.70 -10.50 10.50
C LYS A 36 -10.69 -9.54 11.69
N ASN A 37 -9.57 -8.86 11.91
CA ASN A 37 -9.32 -8.02 13.08
C ASN A 37 -9.60 -6.55 12.76
N ILE A 38 -9.53 -6.12 11.51
CA ILE A 38 -9.74 -4.73 11.05
C ILE A 38 -11.18 -4.52 10.60
N CYS A 39 -11.73 -3.33 10.84
CA CYS A 39 -13.08 -3.01 10.38
C CYS A 39 -13.15 -2.92 8.84
N LYS A 40 -14.29 -3.31 8.26
CA LYS A 40 -14.46 -3.42 6.79
C LYS A 40 -14.10 -2.14 6.02
N PRO A 41 -14.48 -0.92 6.47
CA PRO A 41 -14.05 0.32 5.82
C PRO A 41 -12.53 0.52 5.81
N ASP A 42 -11.86 0.25 6.92
CA ASP A 42 -10.40 0.40 7.03
C ASP A 42 -9.66 -0.65 6.19
N TYR A 43 -10.14 -1.89 6.19
CA TYR A 43 -9.60 -2.93 5.31
C TYR A 43 -9.71 -2.53 3.83
N LYS A 44 -10.87 -1.98 3.41
CA LYS A 44 -11.06 -1.49 2.04
C LYS A 44 -10.11 -0.32 1.73
N PHE A 45 -9.93 0.60 2.68
CA PHE A 45 -8.98 1.71 2.56
C PHE A 45 -7.54 1.22 2.35
N MET A 46 -7.08 0.27 3.17
CA MET A 46 -5.72 -0.27 3.09
C MET A 46 -5.47 -0.98 1.76
N VAL A 47 -6.38 -1.89 1.38
CA VAL A 47 -6.30 -2.63 0.11
C VAL A 47 -6.29 -1.69 -1.10
N SER A 48 -7.07 -0.60 -1.06
CA SER A 48 -7.07 0.39 -2.14
C SER A 48 -5.71 1.06 -2.33
N HIS A 49 -5.05 1.48 -1.24
CA HIS A 49 -3.74 2.14 -1.32
C HIS A 49 -2.65 1.16 -1.75
N LEU A 50 -2.66 -0.07 -1.22
CA LEU A 50 -1.73 -1.12 -1.62
C LEU A 50 -1.91 -1.47 -3.11
N GLY A 51 -3.14 -1.56 -3.59
CA GLY A 51 -3.46 -1.79 -5.00
C GLY A 51 -2.93 -0.68 -5.91
N GLN A 52 -3.17 0.58 -5.55
CA GLN A 52 -2.65 1.74 -6.31
C GLN A 52 -1.12 1.75 -6.39
N ARG A 53 -0.43 1.44 -5.28
CA ARG A 53 1.03 1.33 -5.30
C ARG A 53 1.49 0.16 -6.17
N SER A 54 0.82 -0.98 -6.07
CA SER A 54 1.11 -2.17 -6.89
C SER A 54 0.99 -1.84 -8.38
N GLU A 55 -0.10 -1.18 -8.79
CA GLU A 55 -0.30 -0.76 -10.18
C GLU A 55 0.84 0.16 -10.64
N ARG A 56 1.22 1.16 -9.84
CA ARG A 56 2.29 2.09 -10.19
C ARG A 56 3.62 1.38 -10.38
N LEU A 57 3.99 0.50 -9.45
CA LEU A 57 5.23 -0.28 -9.54
C LEU A 57 5.27 -1.15 -10.80
N LEU A 58 4.17 -1.85 -11.10
CA LEU A 58 4.06 -2.67 -12.31
C LEU A 58 4.11 -1.82 -13.59
N ARG A 59 3.46 -0.65 -13.59
CA ARG A 59 3.53 0.31 -14.70
C ARG A 59 4.96 0.79 -14.93
N ASN A 60 5.71 1.12 -13.88
CA ASN A 60 7.11 1.51 -13.99
C ASN A 60 7.95 0.40 -14.64
N VAL A 61 7.70 -0.87 -14.30
CA VAL A 61 8.41 -2.00 -14.93
C VAL A 61 8.09 -2.11 -16.40
N VAL A 62 6.83 -1.98 -16.78
CA VAL A 62 6.41 -2.04 -18.20
C VAL A 62 7.01 -0.89 -19.01
N GLU A 63 7.03 0.33 -18.44
CA GLU A 63 7.49 1.52 -19.15
C GLU A 63 9.02 1.69 -19.15
N ASN A 64 9.70 1.24 -18.10
CA ASN A 64 11.09 1.60 -17.82
C ASN A 64 12.00 0.40 -17.51
N GLY A 65 11.46 -0.82 -17.45
CA GLY A 65 12.22 -2.02 -17.06
C GLY A 65 12.67 -2.03 -15.59
N SER A 66 12.13 -1.14 -14.75
CA SER A 66 12.51 -0.97 -13.34
C SER A 66 11.29 -0.62 -12.48
N PHE A 67 11.34 -0.98 -11.20
CA PHE A 67 10.34 -0.60 -10.20
C PHE A 67 10.50 0.85 -9.71
N GLU A 68 11.62 1.50 -10.02
CA GLU A 68 11.89 2.87 -9.61
C GLU A 68 10.85 3.84 -10.19
N ASP A 69 10.32 4.70 -9.33
CA ASP A 69 9.50 5.81 -9.78
C ASP A 69 10.38 6.76 -10.60
N LYS A 70 9.90 7.21 -11.77
CA LYS A 70 10.58 8.27 -12.53
C LYS A 70 10.77 9.46 -11.61
N GLY A 71 12.02 9.76 -11.30
CA GLY A 71 12.40 10.81 -10.36
C GLY A 71 11.66 12.10 -10.67
N GLY A 72 10.79 12.51 -9.75
CA GLY A 72 10.37 13.89 -9.67
C GLY A 72 11.59 14.72 -9.28
N ARG A 73 12.09 15.49 -10.24
CA ARG A 73 12.67 16.81 -9.97
C ARG A 73 11.85 17.82 -10.76
#